data_AF-A0A3D3MA50-F1
#
_entry.id   AF-A0A3D3MA50-F1
#
_cell.length_a   1.000
_cell.length_b   1.000
_cell.length_c   1.000
_cell.angle_alpha   90.00
_cell.angle_beta   90.00
_cell.angle_gamma   90.00
#
_symmetry.space_group_name_H-M   'P 1'
#
loop_
_entity.id
_entity.type
_entity.pdbx_description
1 polymer ?
#
loop_
_entity_poly.entity_id
_entity_poly.type
_entity_poly.pdbx_seq_one_letter_code
_entity_poly.pdbx_strand_id
1 'polypeptide(L)'
;MNFIKNILSQSKKKISIILTLQVPESDLPTSEYAGFKMINCFDMPEKYEYHSSKEYYLRKLEYISDEIMSSEDNILFCNSELNIEDFDTLSEMLKQHGLIINQILVPNLSKRNKKLAEGQKAYRDHSRWLHFYPGEIEDIYNEFEERIKSLKTKYENTETKILEI
;
A
#
# COMPACT_ATOMS: atom_id res chain seq x y z
N MET A 1 23.06 -31.28 29.45
CA MET A 1 21.67 -30.78 29.35
C MET A 1 21.52 -30.10 28.00
N ASN A 2 20.99 -30.84 27.03
CA ASN A 2 20.82 -30.41 25.64
C ASN A 2 19.38 -29.91 25.48
N PHE A 3 19.18 -28.59 25.52
CA PHE A 3 17.95 -27.96 25.04
C PHE A 3 17.98 -27.94 23.51
N ILE A 4 17.73 -29.11 22.91
CA ILE A 4 17.60 -29.27 21.46
C ILE A 4 16.31 -28.57 21.04
N LYS A 5 16.48 -27.47 20.31
CA LYS A 5 15.75 -27.11 19.09
C LYS A 5 14.34 -27.70 18.99
N ASN A 6 13.38 -27.05 19.63
CA ASN A 6 12.00 -26.99 19.12
C ASN A 6 11.82 -25.71 18.31
N ILE A 7 12.68 -25.50 17.31
CA ILE A 7 12.25 -24.75 16.12
C ILE A 7 11.49 -25.79 15.31
N LEU A 8 10.25 -26.04 15.74
CA LEU A 8 9.24 -26.61 14.86
C LEU A 8 9.34 -25.80 13.58
N SER A 9 9.74 -26.47 12.52
CA SER A 9 9.55 -26.04 11.14
C SER A 9 8.06 -25.80 10.96
N GLN A 10 7.57 -24.64 11.40
CA GLN A 10 6.29 -24.11 10.98
C GLN A 10 6.38 -24.10 9.46
N SER A 11 5.50 -24.86 8.82
CA SER A 11 5.36 -24.83 7.36
C SER A 11 5.36 -23.37 6.95
N LYS A 12 6.32 -22.96 6.10
CA LYS A 12 6.39 -21.57 5.64
C LYS A 12 5.01 -21.16 5.14
N LYS A 13 4.40 -20.22 5.86
CA LYS A 13 3.08 -19.69 5.55
C LYS A 13 3.14 -19.16 4.11
N LYS A 14 2.35 -19.75 3.22
CA LYS A 14 2.39 -19.47 1.79
C LYS A 14 1.14 -18.68 1.40
N ILE A 15 1.05 -17.46 1.91
CA ILE A 15 0.03 -16.49 1.52
C ILE A 15 0.58 -15.54 0.46
N SER A 16 -0.29 -15.09 -0.44
CA SER A 16 -0.01 -14.00 -1.37
C SER A 16 -0.40 -12.68 -0.74
N ILE A 17 0.53 -11.72 -0.72
CA ILE A 17 0.38 -10.40 -0.11
C ILE A 17 0.42 -9.35 -1.23
N ILE A 18 -0.67 -8.59 -1.35
CA ILE A 18 -0.81 -7.49 -2.30
C ILE A 18 -1.05 -6.20 -1.52
N LEU A 19 -0.32 -5.15 -1.87
CA LEU A 19 -0.52 -3.81 -1.32
C LEU A 19 -0.81 -2.82 -2.45
N THR A 20 -1.63 -1.81 -2.19
CA THR A 20 -1.85 -0.71 -3.14
C THR A 20 -1.01 0.53 -2.79
N LEU A 21 -0.60 1.31 -3.79
CA LEU A 21 -0.14 2.70 -3.66
C LEU A 21 -1.14 3.61 -4.37
N GLN A 22 -1.91 4.39 -3.60
CA GLN A 22 -2.94 5.31 -4.12
C GLN A 22 -3.94 4.68 -5.11
N VAL A 23 -4.28 3.40 -4.93
CA VAL A 23 -5.38 2.75 -5.68
C VAL A 23 -6.58 2.63 -4.73
N PRO A 24 -7.73 3.25 -5.08
CA PRO A 24 -8.94 3.09 -4.29
C PRO A 24 -9.54 1.71 -4.47
N GLU A 25 -10.32 1.26 -3.49
CA GLU A 25 -11.01 -0.04 -3.56
C GLU A 25 -11.90 -0.18 -4.81
N SER A 26 -12.56 0.90 -5.23
CA SER A 26 -13.41 0.95 -6.43
C SER A 26 -12.69 0.62 -7.74
N ASP A 27 -11.37 0.78 -7.75
CA ASP A 27 -10.53 0.56 -8.93
C ASP A 27 -10.01 -0.87 -9.03
N LEU A 28 -10.31 -1.72 -8.05
CA LEU A 28 -9.88 -3.11 -7.98
C LEU A 28 -10.94 -4.04 -8.61
N PRO A 29 -10.60 -4.80 -9.67
CA PRO A 29 -11.52 -5.77 -10.26
C PRO A 29 -11.82 -6.91 -9.28
N THR A 30 -13.03 -6.93 -8.73
CA THR A 30 -13.47 -7.93 -7.73
C THR A 30 -13.32 -9.37 -8.22
N SER A 31 -13.44 -9.62 -9.52
CA SER A 31 -13.27 -10.95 -10.11
C SER A 31 -11.82 -11.45 -10.10
N GLU A 32 -10.84 -10.54 -10.26
CA GLU A 32 -9.41 -10.90 -10.27
C GLU A 32 -8.93 -11.28 -8.86
N TYR A 33 -9.51 -10.64 -7.84
CA TYR A 33 -9.14 -10.80 -6.44
C TYR A 33 -10.17 -11.56 -5.60
N ALA A 34 -11.05 -12.34 -6.23
CA ALA A 34 -12.13 -13.07 -5.53
C ALA A 34 -11.64 -14.09 -4.47
N GLY A 35 -10.37 -14.50 -4.53
CA GLY A 35 -9.71 -15.36 -3.55
C GLY A 35 -8.82 -14.61 -2.55
N PHE A 36 -8.91 -13.29 -2.49
CA PHE A 36 -8.16 -12.46 -1.55
C PHE A 36 -9.11 -11.89 -0.49
N LYS A 37 -8.67 -11.94 0.77
CA LYS A 37 -9.23 -11.12 1.83
C LYS A 37 -8.84 -9.66 1.56
N MET A 38 -9.82 -8.87 1.14
CA MET A 38 -9.64 -7.44 0.94
C MET A 38 -9.74 -6.70 2.28
N ILE A 39 -8.77 -5.84 2.55
CA ILE A 39 -8.71 -5.03 3.77
C ILE A 39 -8.54 -3.58 3.38
N ASN A 40 -9.51 -2.77 3.80
CA ASN A 40 -9.48 -1.34 3.64
C ASN A 40 -8.78 -0.73 4.86
N CYS A 41 -7.64 -0.08 4.64
CA CYS A 41 -6.87 0.50 5.75
C CYS A 41 -7.62 1.64 6.48
N PHE A 42 -8.66 2.23 5.87
CA PHE A 42 -9.52 3.21 6.54
C PHE A 42 -10.40 2.62 7.64
N ASP A 43 -10.61 1.30 7.63
CA ASP A 43 -11.44 0.62 8.64
C ASP A 43 -10.59 0.14 9.84
N MET A 44 -9.26 0.16 9.71
CA MET A 44 -8.33 -0.23 10.77
C MET A 44 -8.43 0.62 12.04
N PRO A 45 -8.61 1.96 11.99
CA PRO A 45 -8.77 2.78 13.18
C PRO A 45 -9.90 2.31 14.11
N GLU A 46 -11.02 1.88 13.53
CA GLU A 46 -12.15 1.36 14.29
C GLU A 46 -11.86 -0.03 14.85
N LYS A 47 -11.28 -0.90 14.02
CA LYS A 47 -10.93 -2.29 14.40
C LYS A 47 -9.94 -2.37 15.57
N TYR A 48 -9.00 -1.42 15.65
CA TYR A 48 -7.96 -1.40 16.68
C TYR A 48 -8.20 -0.36 17.79
N GLU A 49 -9.43 0.13 17.93
CA GLU A 49 -9.89 1.01 19.02
C GLU A 49 -9.04 2.28 19.22
N TYR A 50 -8.69 2.98 18.13
CA TYR A 50 -7.84 4.15 18.26
C TYR A 50 -8.51 5.32 18.97
N HIS A 51 -7.73 6.00 19.82
CA HIS A 51 -8.15 7.23 20.49
C HIS A 51 -7.71 8.50 19.75
N SER A 52 -6.82 8.42 18.75
CA SER A 52 -6.40 9.56 17.93
C SER A 52 -5.83 9.20 16.55
N SER A 53 -5.93 10.12 15.59
CA SER A 53 -5.34 9.99 14.24
C SER A 53 -3.81 9.93 14.23
N LYS A 54 -3.16 10.53 15.24
CA LYS A 54 -1.70 10.53 15.38
C LYS A 54 -1.17 9.15 15.74
N GLU A 55 -1.89 8.43 16.59
CA GLU A 55 -1.54 7.07 16.97
C GLU A 55 -1.67 6.13 15.76
N TYR A 56 -2.69 6.32 14.91
CA TYR A 56 -2.85 5.58 13.67
C TYR A 56 -1.66 5.75 12.73
N TYR A 57 -1.25 7.00 12.50
CA TYR A 57 -0.11 7.28 11.64
C TYR A 57 1.18 6.59 12.11
N LEU A 58 1.41 6.53 13.42
CA LEU A 58 2.63 5.95 13.99
C LEU A 58 2.67 4.42 13.95
N ARG A 59 1.50 3.76 14.02
CA ARG A 59 1.42 2.31 14.19
C ARG A 59 0.84 1.57 12.98
N LYS A 60 0.41 2.29 11.94
CA LYS A 60 -0.18 1.72 10.70
C LYS A 60 0.59 0.52 10.16
N LEU A 61 1.91 0.59 10.09
CA LEU A 61 2.74 -0.49 9.55
C LEU A 61 2.75 -1.72 10.46
N GLU A 62 2.73 -1.54 11.78
CA GLU A 62 2.59 -2.63 12.75
C GLU A 62 1.28 -3.39 12.49
N TYR A 63 0.16 -2.69 12.34
CA TYR A 63 -1.13 -3.32 12.10
C TYR A 63 -1.23 -4.03 10.75
N ILE A 64 -0.72 -3.42 9.68
CA ILE A 64 -0.65 -4.09 8.38
C ILE A 64 0.18 -5.37 8.52
N SER A 65 1.32 -5.31 9.22
CA SER A 65 2.17 -6.47 9.44
C SER A 65 1.49 -7.56 10.28
N ASP A 66 0.79 -7.19 11.35
CA ASP A 66 0.07 -8.11 12.24
C ASP A 66 -1.09 -8.80 11.51
N GLU A 67 -1.84 -8.05 10.70
CA GLU A 67 -2.93 -8.59 9.90
C GLU A 67 -2.42 -9.57 8.84
N ILE A 68 -1.27 -9.28 8.23
CA ILE A 68 -0.58 -10.21 7.31
C ILE A 68 -0.11 -11.46 8.06
N MET A 69 0.53 -11.29 9.23
CA MET A 69 1.08 -12.40 10.02
C MET A 69 -0.01 -13.30 10.59
N SER A 70 -1.19 -12.76 10.90
CA SER A 70 -2.34 -13.52 11.41
C SER A 70 -3.24 -14.11 10.33
N SER A 71 -3.26 -13.57 9.10
CA SER A 71 -4.19 -14.00 8.04
C SER A 71 -3.87 -15.38 7.46
N GLU A 72 -4.77 -16.36 7.52
CA GLU A 72 -4.57 -17.64 6.82
C GLU A 72 -4.80 -17.53 5.30
N ASP A 73 -5.52 -16.50 4.87
CA ASP A 73 -5.87 -16.23 3.48
C ASP A 73 -4.84 -15.32 2.78
N ASN A 74 -4.85 -15.37 1.44
CA ASN A 74 -4.22 -14.33 0.62
C ASN A 74 -4.86 -12.97 0.94
N ILE A 75 -4.07 -11.92 0.95
CA ILE A 75 -4.48 -10.62 1.48
C ILE A 75 -4.18 -9.50 0.49
N LEU A 76 -5.13 -8.59 0.34
CA LEU A 76 -5.00 -7.38 -0.46
C LEU A 76 -5.37 -6.18 0.39
N PHE A 77 -4.43 -5.25 0.57
CA PHE A 77 -4.70 -3.98 1.26
C PHE A 77 -4.99 -2.88 0.25
N CYS A 78 -6.17 -2.27 0.37
CA CYS A 78 -6.58 -1.09 -0.39
C CYS A 78 -6.59 0.16 0.49
N ASN A 79 -6.62 1.34 -0.14
CA ASN A 79 -6.64 2.64 0.55
C ASN A 79 -5.52 2.79 1.61
N SER A 80 -4.35 2.23 1.31
CA SER A 80 -3.28 2.03 2.31
C SER A 80 -2.62 3.33 2.80
N GLU A 81 -2.77 4.42 2.05
CA GLU A 81 -2.06 5.69 2.22
C GLU A 81 -0.55 5.52 2.45
N LEU A 82 0.04 4.44 1.91
CA LEU A 82 1.45 4.14 2.07
C LEU A 82 2.29 5.04 1.17
N ASN A 83 3.44 5.47 1.67
CA ASN A 83 4.50 6.06 0.86
C ASN A 83 5.50 4.96 0.42
N ILE A 84 6.56 5.34 -0.30
CA ILE A 84 7.57 4.36 -0.78
C ILE A 84 8.31 3.69 0.38
N GLU A 85 8.73 4.47 1.38
CA GLU A 85 9.52 4.02 2.53
C GLU A 85 8.75 3.04 3.43
N ASP A 86 7.42 3.18 3.45
CA ASP A 86 6.52 2.27 4.14
C ASP A 86 6.61 0.84 3.57
N PHE A 87 6.75 0.69 2.24
CA PHE A 87 6.89 -0.63 1.62
C PHE A 87 8.21 -1.30 1.99
N ASP A 88 9.30 -0.54 2.14
CA ASP A 88 10.58 -1.09 2.57
C ASP A 88 10.50 -1.58 4.01
N THR A 89 9.92 -0.75 4.87
CA THR A 89 9.75 -1.05 6.29
C THR A 89 8.88 -2.30 6.45
N LEU A 90 7.76 -2.37 5.75
CA LEU A 90 6.91 -3.57 5.73
C LEU A 90 7.65 -4.78 5.16
N SER A 91 8.43 -4.62 4.09
CA SER A 91 9.22 -5.70 3.50
C SER A 91 10.19 -6.30 4.54
N GLU A 92 10.91 -5.46 5.28
CA GLU A 92 11.86 -5.92 6.30
C GLU A 92 11.15 -6.54 7.51
N MET A 93 10.02 -5.98 7.96
CA MET A 93 9.20 -6.59 9.02
C MET A 93 8.73 -7.99 8.62
N LEU A 94 8.20 -8.15 7.40
CA LEU A 94 7.65 -9.43 6.92
C LEU A 94 8.73 -10.48 6.66
N LYS A 95 9.92 -10.06 6.19
CA LYS A 95 11.05 -10.95 5.90
C LYS A 95 11.54 -11.71 7.13
N GLN A 96 11.46 -11.12 8.32
CA GLN A 96 11.77 -11.79 9.59
C GLN A 96 10.88 -13.01 9.84
N HIS A 97 9.68 -13.04 9.25
CA HIS A 97 8.71 -14.12 9.33
C HIS A 97 8.71 -15.00 8.06
N GLY A 98 9.67 -14.80 7.16
CA GLY A 98 9.75 -15.53 5.89
C GLY A 98 8.63 -15.20 4.91
N LEU A 99 7.96 -14.06 5.08
CA LEU A 99 6.92 -13.54 4.21
C LEU A 99 7.50 -12.46 3.27
N ILE A 100 6.89 -12.31 2.09
CA ILE A 100 7.28 -11.32 1.09
C ILE A 100 6.03 -10.62 0.55
N ILE A 101 6.14 -9.35 0.20
CA ILE A 101 5.10 -8.66 -0.57
C ILE A 101 5.19 -9.18 -2.00
N ASN A 102 4.12 -9.79 -2.52
CA ASN A 102 4.14 -10.36 -3.86
C ASN A 102 3.91 -9.30 -4.93
N GLN A 103 2.99 -8.37 -4.66
CA GLN A 103 2.63 -7.33 -5.62
C GLN A 103 2.38 -5.99 -4.93
N ILE A 104 2.80 -4.92 -5.59
CA ILE A 104 2.39 -3.56 -5.29
C ILE A 104 1.62 -3.03 -6.50
N LEU A 105 0.34 -2.73 -6.29
CA LEU A 105 -0.55 -2.18 -7.32
C LEU A 105 -0.45 -0.66 -7.30
N VAL A 106 -0.24 -0.06 -8.47
CA VAL A 106 -0.18 1.39 -8.65
C VAL A 106 -1.19 1.81 -9.72
N PRO A 107 -1.75 3.03 -9.67
CA PRO A 107 -2.69 3.49 -10.68
C PRO A 107 -1.99 3.57 -12.04
N ASN A 108 -2.64 3.10 -13.10
CA ASN A 108 -2.13 3.18 -14.47
C ASN A 108 -2.07 4.63 -15.00
N LEU A 109 -1.34 4.86 -16.10
CA LEU A 109 -1.17 6.19 -16.69
C LEU A 109 -2.50 6.89 -17.01
N SER A 110 -3.52 6.15 -17.47
CA SER A 110 -4.83 6.73 -17.79
C SER A 110 -5.51 7.29 -16.54
N LYS A 111 -5.49 6.54 -15.43
CA LYS A 111 -6.03 6.98 -14.13
C LYS A 111 -5.26 8.17 -13.56
N ARG A 112 -3.93 8.15 -13.66
CA ARG A 112 -3.08 9.27 -13.21
C ARG A 112 -3.37 10.55 -13.99
N ASN A 113 -3.46 10.46 -15.33
CA ASN A 113 -3.84 11.59 -16.18
C ASN A 113 -5.25 12.11 -15.88
N LYS A 114 -6.21 11.21 -15.61
CA LYS A 114 -7.56 11.59 -15.21
C LYS A 114 -7.54 12.38 -13.89
N LYS A 115 -6.81 11.92 -12.88
CA LYS A 115 -6.65 12.60 -11.59
C LYS A 115 -6.01 13.99 -11.74
N LEU A 116 -5.01 14.13 -12.62
CA LEU A 116 -4.43 15.43 -12.97
C LEU A 116 -5.47 16.37 -13.57
N ALA A 117 -6.22 15.92 -14.58
CA ALA A 117 -7.24 16.73 -15.23
C ALA A 117 -8.37 17.16 -14.26
N GLU A 118 -8.80 16.26 -13.37
CA GLU A 118 -9.77 16.56 -12.32
C GLU A 118 -9.22 17.58 -11.32
N GLY A 119 -7.95 17.44 -10.91
CA GLY A 119 -7.27 18.40 -10.03
C GLY A 119 -7.16 19.79 -10.65
N GLN A 120 -6.76 19.87 -11.93
CA GLN A 120 -6.69 21.13 -12.69
C GLN A 120 -8.07 21.77 -12.84
N LYS A 121 -9.10 20.98 -13.12
CA LYS A 121 -10.47 21.47 -13.19
C LYS A 121 -10.94 22.02 -11.85
N ALA A 122 -10.75 21.26 -10.77
CA ALA A 122 -11.12 21.69 -9.42
C ALA A 122 -10.37 22.97 -8.99
N TYR A 123 -9.10 23.11 -9.39
CA TYR A 123 -8.32 24.31 -9.15
C TYR A 123 -8.94 25.55 -9.82
N ARG A 124 -9.36 25.42 -11.10
CA ARG A 124 -10.03 26.48 -11.87
C ARG A 124 -11.41 26.84 -11.32
N ASP A 125 -12.18 25.82 -10.94
CA ASP A 125 -13.61 25.99 -10.64
C ASP A 125 -13.87 26.49 -9.20
N HIS A 126 -12.97 26.23 -8.24
CA HIS A 126 -13.29 26.38 -6.80
C HIS A 126 -12.49 27.45 -6.03
N SER A 127 -11.97 28.49 -6.70
CA SER A 127 -11.12 29.51 -6.06
C SER A 127 -9.98 28.94 -5.20
N ARG A 128 -9.50 27.74 -5.56
CA ARG A 128 -8.43 27.03 -4.84
C ARG A 128 -7.07 27.71 -4.96
N TRP A 129 -6.96 28.78 -5.75
CA TRP A 129 -5.82 29.69 -5.80
C TRP A 129 -5.48 30.33 -4.44
N LEU A 130 -6.40 30.33 -3.47
CA LEU A 130 -6.12 30.74 -2.09
C LEU A 130 -5.35 29.70 -1.27
N HIS A 131 -5.42 28.43 -1.68
CA HIS A 131 -4.82 27.30 -0.95
C HIS A 131 -3.64 26.68 -1.69
N PHE A 132 -3.56 26.90 -3.01
CA PHE A 132 -2.55 26.33 -3.87
C PHE A 132 -2.01 27.38 -4.84
N TYR A 133 -0.71 27.31 -5.15
CA TYR A 133 -0.14 28.18 -6.17
C TYR A 133 -0.41 27.64 -7.59
N PRO A 134 -0.43 28.51 -8.62
CA PRO A 134 -0.54 28.07 -10.01
C PRO A 134 0.65 27.15 -10.38
N GLY A 135 0.37 25.89 -10.74
CA GLY A 135 1.39 24.89 -11.07
C GLY A 135 1.57 23.80 -9.99
N GLU A 136 1.04 23.99 -8.78
CA GLU A 136 1.23 23.05 -7.68
C GLU A 136 0.61 21.66 -7.97
N ILE A 137 -0.50 21.62 -8.71
CA ILE A 137 -1.14 20.35 -9.10
C ILE A 137 -0.24 19.56 -10.05
N GLU A 138 0.42 20.25 -10.99
CA GLU A 138 1.39 19.66 -11.91
C GLU A 138 2.65 19.19 -11.16
N ASP A 139 3.12 19.96 -10.18
CA ASP A 139 4.28 19.59 -9.37
C ASP A 139 4.01 18.33 -8.56
N ILE A 140 2.85 18.24 -7.88
CA ILE A 140 2.41 17.04 -7.15
C ILE A 140 2.30 15.84 -8.10
N TYR A 141 1.76 16.05 -9.30
CA TYR A 141 1.66 14.99 -10.31
C TYR A 141 3.04 14.49 -10.74
N ASN A 142 3.95 15.40 -11.07
CA ASN A 142 5.32 15.06 -11.49
C ASN A 142 6.08 14.35 -10.36
N GLU A 143 5.93 14.81 -9.13
CA GLU A 143 6.50 14.13 -7.96
C GLU A 143 5.97 12.70 -7.84
N PHE A 144 4.66 12.50 -8.06
CA PHE A 144 4.07 11.17 -8.04
C PHE A 144 4.57 10.26 -9.16
N GLU A 145 4.75 10.78 -10.38
CA GLU A 145 5.36 10.02 -11.48
C GLU A 145 6.79 9.57 -11.14
N GLU A 146 7.62 10.47 -10.58
CA GLU A 146 8.98 10.15 -10.16
C GLU A 146 8.99 9.12 -9.02
N ARG A 147 8.04 9.22 -8.08
CA ARG A 147 7.83 8.22 -7.03
C ARG A 147 7.52 6.84 -7.61
N ILE A 148 6.63 6.72 -8.59
CA ILE A 148 6.33 5.43 -9.25
C ILE A 148 7.56 4.88 -9.97
N LYS A 149 8.31 5.72 -10.69
CA LYS A 149 9.56 5.29 -11.35
C LYS A 149 10.57 4.77 -10.33
N SER A 150 10.80 5.52 -9.25
CA SER A 150 11.68 5.12 -8.15
C SER A 150 11.26 3.79 -7.54
N LEU A 151 9.97 3.59 -7.27
CA LEU A 151 9.42 2.35 -6.76
C LEU A 151 9.71 1.16 -7.70
N LYS A 152 9.46 1.33 -9.01
CA LYS A 152 9.73 0.28 -10.01
C LYS A 152 11.20 -0.09 -10.07
N THR A 153 12.09 0.89 -10.16
CA THR A 153 13.55 0.65 -10.17
C THR A 153 14.01 -0.05 -8.90
N LYS A 154 13.45 0.33 -7.74
CA LYS A 154 13.82 -0.25 -6.45
C LYS A 154 13.47 -1.73 -6.36
N TYR A 155 12.29 -2.12 -6.83
CA TYR A 155 11.80 -3.48 -6.74
C TYR A 155 12.13 -4.36 -7.97
N GLU A 156 12.78 -3.80 -9.00
CA GLU A 156 13.11 -4.49 -10.26
C GLU A 156 13.86 -5.82 -10.07
N ASN A 157 14.77 -5.88 -9.10
CA ASN A 157 15.60 -7.05 -8.81
C ASN A 157 15.11 -7.86 -7.60
N THR A 158 13.84 -7.67 -7.21
CA THR A 158 13.23 -8.36 -6.08
C THR A 158 12.15 -9.33 -6.55
N GLU A 159 11.66 -10.17 -5.65
CA GLU A 159 10.52 -11.05 -5.93
C GLU A 159 9.18 -10.29 -6.00
N THR A 160 9.15 -9.04 -5.50
CA THR A 160 7.98 -8.16 -5.50
C THR A 160 7.75 -7.58 -6.88
N LYS A 161 6.53 -7.72 -7.42
CA LYS A 161 6.15 -7.13 -8.72
C LYS A 161 5.39 -5.83 -8.55
N ILE A 162 5.73 -4.82 -9.34
CA ILE A 162 4.95 -3.58 -9.44
C ILE A 162 4.01 -3.69 -10.64
N LEU A 163 2.69 -3.58 -10.41
CA LEU A 163 1.68 -3.69 -11.47
C LEU A 163 0.87 -2.41 -11.58
N GLU A 164 0.69 -1.92 -12.81
CA GLU A 164 -0.19 -0.79 -13.10
C GLU A 164 -1.61 -1.30 -13.39
N ILE A 165 -2.61 -0.75 -12.68
CA ILE A 165 -4.02 -1.12 -12.80
C ILE A 165 -4.92 0.08 -12.99
#